data_AF-A0A8H6N7D6-F1
#
_entry.id   AF-A0A8H6N7D6-F1
#
_cell.length_a   1.000
_cell.length_b   1.000
_cell.length_c   1.000
_cell.angle_alpha   90.00
_cell.angle_beta   90.00
_cell.angle_gamma   90.00
#
_symmetry.space_group_name_H-M   'P 1'
#
loop_
_entity.id
_entity.type
_entity.pdbx_description
1 polymer ?
#
loop_
_entity_poly.entity_id
_entity_poly.type
_entity_poly.pdbx_seq_one_letter_code
_entity_poly.pdbx_strand_id
1 'polypeptide(L)'
;MPTPLGVFRQPTHICIDNTSVIQGIRGEAPDSSQAAFLEIQEAARIADIQTHWAPGHQGIRGNEEADRLAKQGTTLPVPLGQRATLAGIKRLAKKKIQSQYTRWWGEEARHRYRQLGLKATLTCPPELALPRAILHYLLVARSGHGDFEQYHQRFNHTEALLTCSCGEAKEVDHLVYCRKTLVRRQQWPILHPSSPSEPIGPMGSLERYFKGLITDHKGFQAFLRVTGFFQKICPRY
;
A
#
# COMPACT_ATOMS: atom_id res chain seq x y z
N MET A 1 34.57 -59.66 -30.32
CA MET A 1 34.27 -59.06 -29.01
C MET A 1 33.18 -58.03 -29.21
N PRO A 2 31.94 -58.23 -28.75
CA PRO A 2 30.89 -57.22 -28.89
C PRO A 2 31.10 -56.10 -27.85
N THR A 3 31.06 -54.86 -28.31
CA THR A 3 31.02 -53.63 -27.51
C THR A 3 29.75 -53.63 -26.64
N PRO A 4 29.78 -53.21 -25.36
CA PRO A 4 28.56 -53.15 -24.56
C PRO A 4 27.65 -52.07 -25.14
N LEU A 5 26.40 -52.44 -25.44
CA LEU A 5 25.33 -51.51 -25.76
C LEU A 5 25.16 -50.56 -24.57
N GLY A 6 25.71 -49.36 -24.70
CA GLY A 6 25.44 -48.27 -23.78
C GLY A 6 23.94 -47.98 -23.81
N VAL A 7 23.29 -48.12 -22.67
CA VAL A 7 21.91 -47.68 -22.49
C VAL A 7 21.88 -46.17 -22.72
N PHE A 8 21.42 -45.74 -23.91
CA PHE A 8 21.19 -44.33 -24.19
C PHE A 8 20.10 -43.82 -23.23
N ARG A 9 20.51 -43.07 -22.21
CA ARG A 9 19.58 -42.34 -21.35
C ARG A 9 19.01 -41.19 -22.17
N GLN A 10 17.70 -41.17 -22.39
CA GLN A 10 17.05 -40.03 -23.05
C GLN A 10 17.12 -38.80 -22.14
N PRO A 11 17.44 -37.60 -22.67
CA PRO A 11 17.45 -36.38 -21.90
C PRO A 11 16.06 -36.02 -21.39
N THR A 12 15.96 -35.69 -20.11
CA THR A 12 14.76 -35.09 -19.51
C THR A 12 14.83 -33.58 -19.68
N HIS A 13 13.90 -33.03 -20.46
CA HIS A 13 13.80 -31.58 -20.66
C HIS A 13 12.86 -30.96 -19.63
N ILE A 14 13.35 -29.96 -18.90
CA ILE A 14 12.57 -29.21 -17.92
C ILE A 14 12.46 -27.76 -18.38
N CYS A 15 11.26 -27.32 -18.75
CA CYS A 15 10.97 -25.95 -19.15
C CYS A 15 10.46 -25.15 -17.94
N ILE A 16 11.08 -23.99 -17.66
CA ILE A 16 10.82 -23.19 -16.45
C ILE A 16 10.69 -21.72 -16.82
N ASP A 17 9.71 -21.01 -16.25
CA ASP A 17 9.50 -19.59 -16.47
C ASP A 17 10.25 -18.66 -15.51
N ASN A 18 10.62 -19.19 -14.35
CA ASN A 18 11.42 -18.51 -13.36
C ASN A 18 12.93 -18.69 -13.63
N THR A 19 13.57 -17.64 -14.14
CA THR A 19 15.01 -17.60 -14.40
C THR A 19 15.86 -17.86 -13.15
N SER A 20 15.40 -17.44 -11.96
CA SER A 20 16.12 -17.68 -10.70
C SER A 20 16.14 -19.17 -10.33
N VAL A 21 15.13 -19.95 -10.73
CA VAL A 21 15.13 -21.41 -10.55
C VAL A 21 16.14 -22.07 -11.48
N ILE A 22 16.22 -21.64 -12.74
CA ILE A 22 17.23 -22.15 -13.69
C ILE A 22 18.64 -21.88 -13.16
N GLN A 23 18.88 -20.67 -12.63
CA GLN A 23 20.16 -20.30 -12.02
C GLN A 23 20.47 -21.17 -10.80
N GLY A 24 19.50 -21.38 -9.90
CA GLY A 24 19.70 -22.22 -8.71
C GLY A 24 19.94 -23.69 -9.05
N ILE A 25 19.29 -24.24 -10.08
CA ILE A 25 19.55 -25.63 -10.53
C ILE A 25 20.98 -25.77 -11.07
N ARG A 26 21.46 -24.78 -11.82
CA ARG A 26 22.79 -24.81 -12.46
C ARG A 26 23.93 -24.30 -11.58
N GLY A 27 23.61 -23.66 -10.45
CA GLY A 27 24.56 -22.95 -9.60
C GLY A 27 24.35 -23.24 -8.12
N GLU A 28 24.48 -22.21 -7.27
CA GLU A 28 24.33 -22.36 -5.83
C GLU A 28 22.85 -22.41 -5.42
N ALA A 29 22.50 -23.38 -4.59
CA ALA A 29 21.14 -23.54 -4.08
C ALA A 29 20.80 -22.38 -3.11
N PRO A 30 19.72 -21.61 -3.35
CA PRO A 30 19.34 -20.52 -2.47
C PRO A 30 18.86 -21.02 -1.10
N ASP A 31 18.95 -20.16 -0.08
CA ASP A 31 18.45 -20.44 1.28
C ASP A 31 16.95 -20.82 1.31
N SER A 32 16.17 -20.25 0.39
CA SER A 32 14.74 -20.58 0.24
C SER A 32 14.56 -21.79 -0.67
N SER A 33 13.78 -22.77 -0.21
CA SER A 33 13.51 -24.00 -0.97
C SER A 33 14.77 -24.83 -1.27
N GLN A 34 15.84 -24.63 -0.48
CA GLN A 34 17.15 -25.27 -0.66
C GLN A 34 17.06 -26.78 -0.85
N ALA A 35 16.24 -27.47 -0.05
CA ALA A 35 16.06 -28.92 -0.16
C ALA A 35 15.65 -29.36 -1.57
N ALA A 36 14.70 -28.66 -2.20
CA ALA A 36 14.26 -28.97 -3.57
C ALA A 36 15.36 -28.72 -4.60
N PHE A 37 16.16 -27.67 -4.42
CA PHE A 37 17.32 -27.40 -5.28
C PHE A 37 18.40 -28.48 -5.14
N LEU A 38 18.69 -28.92 -3.93
CA LEU A 38 19.66 -29.98 -3.68
C LEU A 38 19.17 -31.32 -4.27
N GLU A 39 17.88 -31.64 -4.14
CA GLU A 39 17.29 -32.85 -4.71
C GLU A 39 17.41 -32.90 -6.24
N ILE A 40 17.08 -31.80 -6.93
CA ILE A 40 17.18 -31.76 -8.40
C ILE A 40 18.63 -31.70 -8.88
N GLN A 41 19.53 -31.04 -8.13
CA GLN A 41 20.96 -31.06 -8.42
C GLN A 41 21.54 -32.46 -8.30
N GLU A 42 21.16 -33.22 -7.26
CA GLU A 42 21.60 -34.62 -7.09
C GLU A 42 21.01 -35.51 -8.19
N ALA A 43 19.73 -35.32 -8.55
CA ALA A 43 19.12 -36.02 -9.68
C ALA A 43 19.85 -35.72 -11.01
N ALA A 44 20.30 -34.48 -11.21
CA ALA A 44 21.06 -34.08 -12.40
C ALA A 44 22.48 -34.67 -12.44
N ARG A 45 23.02 -35.21 -11.32
CA ARG A 45 24.30 -35.95 -11.34
C ARG A 45 24.15 -37.35 -11.92
N ILE A 46 22.95 -37.93 -11.82
CA ILE A 46 22.67 -39.31 -12.25
C ILE A 46 21.84 -39.37 -13.53
N ALA A 47 21.09 -38.33 -13.89
CA ALA A 47 20.27 -38.28 -15.11
C ALA A 47 20.67 -37.12 -16.02
N ASP A 48 20.48 -37.30 -17.33
CA ASP A 48 20.65 -36.20 -18.30
C ASP A 48 19.44 -35.26 -18.19
N ILE A 49 19.58 -34.19 -17.38
CA ILE A 49 18.53 -33.18 -17.16
C ILE A 49 18.93 -31.88 -17.86
N GLN A 50 18.10 -31.45 -18.81
CA GLN A 50 18.29 -30.20 -19.55
C GLN A 50 17.23 -29.17 -19.17
N THR A 51 17.66 -28.08 -18.56
CA THR A 51 16.77 -26.96 -18.19
C THR A 51 16.67 -25.94 -19.31
N HIS A 52 15.46 -25.47 -19.61
CA HIS A 52 15.16 -24.49 -20.66
C HIS A 52 14.30 -23.37 -20.08
N TRP A 53 14.53 -22.13 -20.54
CA TRP A 53 13.65 -21.03 -20.18
C TRP A 53 12.43 -20.98 -21.09
N ALA A 54 11.24 -20.83 -20.52
CA ALA A 54 9.99 -20.63 -21.26
C ALA A 54 9.26 -19.40 -20.71
N PRO A 55 8.72 -18.50 -21.53
CA PRO A 55 8.06 -17.30 -21.02
C PRO A 55 6.76 -17.64 -20.27
N GLY A 56 6.59 -17.03 -19.10
CA GLY A 56 5.35 -17.13 -18.31
C GLY A 56 4.19 -16.36 -18.94
N HIS A 57 2.96 -16.86 -18.74
CA HIS A 57 1.71 -16.21 -19.17
C HIS A 57 1.60 -15.86 -20.66
N GLN A 58 2.15 -16.71 -21.54
CA GLN A 58 2.11 -16.54 -23.00
C GLN A 58 1.22 -17.55 -23.74
N GLY A 59 0.29 -18.25 -23.08
CA GLY A 59 -0.53 -19.27 -23.75
C GLY A 59 0.18 -20.62 -23.95
N ILE A 60 1.37 -20.83 -23.37
CA ILE A 60 2.09 -22.11 -23.47
C ILE A 60 1.37 -23.12 -22.59
N ARG A 61 0.56 -23.99 -23.21
CA ARG A 61 -0.30 -24.97 -22.54
C ARG A 61 0.38 -25.71 -21.37
N GLY A 62 1.61 -26.21 -21.58
CA GLY A 62 2.34 -26.94 -20.53
C GLY A 62 2.71 -26.07 -19.33
N ASN A 63 3.14 -24.82 -19.57
CA ASN A 63 3.51 -23.90 -18.49
C ASN A 63 2.27 -23.40 -17.74
N GLU A 64 1.19 -23.08 -18.48
CA GLU A 64 -0.07 -22.64 -17.87
C GLU A 64 -0.71 -23.74 -17.02
N GLU A 65 -0.66 -24.98 -17.49
CA GLU A 65 -1.14 -26.12 -16.73
C GLU A 65 -0.28 -26.37 -15.48
N ALA A 66 1.04 -26.25 -15.58
CA ALA A 66 1.93 -26.34 -14.43
C ALA A 66 1.66 -25.24 -13.39
N ASP A 67 1.47 -23.98 -13.81
CA ASP A 67 1.10 -22.86 -12.92
C ASP A 67 -0.29 -23.08 -12.27
N ARG A 68 -1.26 -23.57 -13.05
CA ARG A 68 -2.60 -23.91 -12.55
C ARG A 68 -2.53 -24.99 -11.47
N LEU A 69 -1.77 -26.06 -11.71
CA LEU A 69 -1.58 -27.16 -10.76
C LEU A 69 -0.81 -26.70 -9.52
N ALA A 70 0.24 -25.88 -9.68
CA ALA A 70 0.98 -25.30 -8.56
C ALA A 70 0.08 -24.45 -7.66
N LYS A 71 -0.79 -23.61 -8.26
CA LYS A 71 -1.80 -22.82 -7.52
C LYS A 71 -2.78 -23.72 -6.76
N GLN A 72 -3.26 -24.79 -7.36
CA GLN A 72 -4.11 -25.78 -6.67
C GLN A 72 -3.36 -26.43 -5.50
N GLY A 73 -2.09 -26.78 -5.69
CA GLY A 73 -1.23 -27.31 -4.64
C GLY A 73 -1.11 -26.40 -3.42
N THR A 74 -1.18 -25.07 -3.59
CA THR A 74 -1.16 -24.12 -2.45
C THR A 74 -2.37 -24.22 -1.51
N THR A 75 -3.46 -24.86 -1.96
CA THR A 75 -4.67 -25.06 -1.15
C THR A 75 -4.70 -26.41 -0.43
N LEU A 76 -3.79 -27.32 -0.77
CA LEU A 76 -3.70 -28.63 -0.14
C LEU A 76 -3.07 -28.53 1.27
N PRO A 77 -3.41 -29.47 2.18
CA PRO A 77 -2.74 -29.56 3.47
C PRO A 77 -1.24 -29.76 3.30
N VAL A 78 -0.45 -29.16 4.18
CA VAL A 78 1.00 -29.37 4.21
C VAL A 78 1.27 -30.84 4.58
N PRO A 79 2.05 -31.59 3.79
CA PRO A 79 2.47 -32.95 4.11
C PRO A 79 3.02 -33.08 5.54
N LEU A 80 2.64 -34.17 6.22
CA LEU A 80 3.13 -34.50 7.55
C LEU A 80 4.67 -34.57 7.57
N GLY A 81 5.28 -33.82 8.49
CA GLY A 81 6.74 -33.77 8.64
C GLY A 81 7.46 -32.75 7.77
N GLN A 82 6.77 -32.06 6.84
CA GLN A 82 7.40 -31.01 6.05
C GLN A 82 7.73 -29.79 6.94
N ARG A 83 9.02 -29.45 7.01
CA ARG A 83 9.49 -28.28 7.76
C ARG A 83 9.04 -27.00 7.07
N ALA A 84 8.69 -25.99 7.85
CA ALA A 84 8.36 -24.67 7.32
C ALA A 84 9.59 -24.07 6.60
N THR A 85 9.39 -23.57 5.39
CA THR A 85 10.45 -22.86 4.67
C THR A 85 10.72 -21.50 5.32
N LEU A 86 11.95 -20.99 5.21
CA LEU A 86 12.32 -19.66 5.70
C LEU A 86 11.38 -18.57 5.15
N ALA A 87 11.03 -18.67 3.86
CA ALA A 87 10.07 -17.78 3.21
C ALA A 87 8.67 -17.87 3.85
N GLY A 88 8.20 -19.09 4.16
CA GLY A 88 6.93 -19.32 4.86
C GLY A 88 6.91 -18.69 6.25
N ILE A 89 7.98 -18.86 7.03
CA ILE A 89 8.13 -18.26 8.36
C ILE A 89 8.13 -16.73 8.27
N LYS A 90 8.93 -16.13 7.39
CA LYS A 90 8.97 -14.68 7.16
C LYS A 90 7.59 -14.12 6.78
N ARG A 91 6.87 -14.82 5.90
CA ARG A 91 5.50 -14.44 5.49
C ARG A 91 4.52 -14.48 6.68
N LEU A 92 4.58 -15.52 7.51
CA LEU A 92 3.74 -15.64 8.70
C LEU A 92 4.05 -14.53 9.71
N ALA A 93 5.33 -14.25 9.96
CA ALA A 93 5.75 -13.16 10.84
C ALA A 93 5.22 -11.80 10.34
N LYS A 94 5.37 -11.49 9.05
CA LYS A 94 4.83 -10.26 8.44
C LYS A 94 3.31 -10.16 8.61
N LYS A 95 2.57 -11.25 8.36
CA LYS A 95 1.11 -11.29 8.54
C LYS A 95 0.71 -11.04 9.99
N LYS A 96 1.45 -11.62 10.95
CA LYS A 96 1.23 -11.43 12.39
C LYS A 96 1.48 -9.98 12.81
N ILE A 97 2.57 -9.35 12.35
CA ILE A 97 2.86 -7.94 12.62
C ILE A 97 1.74 -7.05 12.06
N GLN A 98 1.30 -7.30 10.83
CA GLN A 98 0.23 -6.53 10.20
C GLN A 98 -1.10 -6.63 10.96
N SER A 99 -1.48 -7.83 11.40
CA SER A 99 -2.73 -8.02 12.16
C SER A 99 -2.65 -7.39 13.54
N GLN A 100 -1.53 -7.54 14.24
CA GLN A 100 -1.31 -6.90 15.54
C GLN A 100 -1.35 -5.38 15.44
N TYR A 101 -0.70 -4.80 14.42
CA TYR A 101 -0.69 -3.36 14.20
C TYR A 101 -2.08 -2.81 13.87
N THR A 102 -2.85 -3.51 13.04
CA THR A 102 -4.23 -3.14 12.71
C THR A 102 -5.13 -3.17 13.93
N ARG A 103 -5.00 -4.20 14.78
CA ARG A 103 -5.76 -4.33 16.02
C ARG A 103 -5.41 -3.21 17.01
N TRP A 104 -4.11 -3.00 17.26
CA TRP A 104 -3.62 -1.92 18.12
C TRP A 104 -4.16 -0.55 17.67
N TRP A 105 -4.14 -0.26 16.36
CA TRP A 105 -4.70 0.97 15.84
C TRP A 105 -6.21 1.12 16.08
N GLY A 106 -6.98 0.03 15.97
CA GLY A 106 -8.42 0.06 16.26
C GLY A 106 -8.74 0.45 17.71
N GLU A 107 -7.90 0.00 18.64
CA GLU A 107 -8.02 0.26 20.08
C GLU A 107 -7.51 1.68 20.44
N GLU A 108 -6.31 2.03 19.98
CA GLU A 108 -5.57 3.24 20.39
C GLU A 108 -5.79 4.48 19.50
N ALA A 109 -6.40 4.33 18.32
CA ALA A 109 -6.61 5.48 17.45
C ALA A 109 -7.48 6.55 18.14
N ARG A 110 -6.99 7.80 18.11
CA ARG A 110 -7.72 8.97 18.60
C ARG A 110 -9.13 8.99 17.99
N HIS A 111 -10.13 9.39 18.80
CA HIS A 111 -11.53 9.44 18.38
C HIS A 111 -11.73 10.10 17.00
N ARG A 112 -11.08 11.24 16.77
CA ARG A 112 -11.10 11.95 15.49
C ARG A 112 -10.57 11.11 14.32
N TYR A 113 -9.47 10.38 14.50
CA TYR A 113 -8.92 9.53 13.44
C TYR A 113 -9.83 8.33 13.13
N ARG A 114 -10.50 7.78 14.15
CA ARG A 114 -11.54 6.74 13.95
C ARG A 114 -12.73 7.28 13.16
N GLN A 115 -13.22 8.48 13.48
CA GLN A 115 -14.32 9.13 12.73
C GLN A 115 -13.97 9.39 11.27
N LEU A 116 -12.69 9.69 10.98
CA LEU A 116 -12.18 9.89 9.62
C LEU A 116 -11.91 8.58 8.87
N GLY A 117 -11.97 7.43 9.53
CA GLY A 117 -11.70 6.13 8.91
C GLY A 117 -10.25 5.98 8.43
N LEU A 118 -9.30 6.70 9.04
CA LEU A 118 -7.90 6.58 8.70
C LEU A 118 -7.38 5.20 9.11
N LYS A 119 -6.86 4.45 8.14
CA LYS A 119 -6.36 3.09 8.37
C LYS A 119 -4.88 3.12 8.75
N ALA A 120 -4.51 2.29 9.72
CA ALA A 120 -3.11 1.96 9.95
C ALA A 120 -2.54 1.21 8.75
N THR A 121 -1.37 1.63 8.29
CA THR A 121 -0.58 0.90 7.29
C THR A 121 0.86 0.76 7.77
N LEU A 122 1.48 -0.38 7.47
CA LEU A 122 2.91 -0.61 7.68
C LEU A 122 3.74 -0.13 6.48
N THR A 123 3.09 0.25 5.38
CA THR A 123 3.74 0.84 4.21
C THR A 123 3.80 2.35 4.32
N CYS A 124 4.70 2.98 3.56
CA CYS A 124 4.71 4.43 3.42
C CYS A 124 3.35 4.92 2.88
N PRO A 125 2.59 5.75 3.62
CA PRO A 125 1.32 6.29 3.15
C PRO A 125 1.51 7.21 1.93
N PRO A 126 0.63 7.16 0.92
CA PRO A 126 0.78 7.95 -0.30
C PRO A 126 0.74 9.47 -0.05
N GLU A 127 0.11 9.94 1.03
CA GLU A 127 0.13 11.36 1.41
C GLU A 127 1.53 11.88 1.76
N LEU A 128 2.49 11.01 2.11
CA LEU A 128 3.87 11.43 2.40
C LEU A 128 4.62 11.91 1.14
N ALA A 129 4.08 11.64 -0.06
CA ALA A 129 4.59 12.21 -1.31
C ALA A 129 4.17 13.68 -1.52
N LEU A 130 3.29 14.24 -0.68
CA LEU A 130 2.90 15.64 -0.78
C LEU A 130 4.07 16.58 -0.43
N PRO A 131 4.12 17.79 -1.02
CA PRO A 131 5.03 18.83 -0.57
C PRO A 131 4.86 19.09 0.93
N ARG A 132 5.98 19.29 1.64
CA ARG A 132 6.02 19.41 3.12
C ARG A 132 4.98 20.39 3.68
N ALA A 133 4.82 21.56 3.06
CA ALA A 133 3.83 22.55 3.49
C ALA A 133 2.38 22.04 3.38
N ILE A 134 2.05 21.34 2.29
CA ILE A 134 0.71 20.79 2.07
C ILE A 134 0.43 19.64 3.03
N LEU A 135 1.40 18.75 3.20
CA LEU A 135 1.32 17.66 4.19
C LEU A 135 1.08 18.22 5.60
N HIS A 136 1.80 19.28 5.96
CA HIS A 136 1.61 19.98 7.22
C HIS A 136 0.15 20.43 7.41
N TYR A 137 -0.44 21.14 6.44
CA TYR A 137 -1.83 21.59 6.55
C TYR A 137 -2.84 20.44 6.63
N LEU A 138 -2.61 19.35 5.89
CA LEU A 138 -3.46 18.16 5.95
C LEU A 138 -3.42 17.52 7.34
N LEU A 139 -2.25 17.36 7.93
CA LEU A 139 -2.09 16.79 9.29
C LEU A 139 -2.73 17.68 10.36
N VAL A 140 -2.62 19.00 10.22
CA VAL A 140 -3.31 19.97 11.10
C VAL A 140 -4.82 19.82 11.00
N ALA A 141 -5.37 19.77 9.78
CA ALA A 141 -6.81 19.60 9.58
C ALA A 141 -7.34 18.24 10.10
N ARG A 142 -6.55 17.17 9.96
CA ARG A 142 -6.88 15.85 10.50
C ARG A 142 -6.81 15.79 12.02
N SER A 143 -5.81 16.43 12.63
CA SER A 143 -5.58 16.39 14.07
C SER A 143 -6.39 17.43 14.84
N GLY A 144 -6.80 18.53 14.19
CA GLY A 144 -7.34 19.71 14.84
C GLY A 144 -6.32 20.51 15.67
N HIS A 145 -5.03 20.19 15.54
CA HIS A 145 -3.96 20.87 16.29
C HIS A 145 -3.22 21.81 15.34
N GLY A 146 -3.40 23.11 15.52
CA GLY A 146 -2.77 24.13 14.70
C GLY A 146 -3.35 25.51 14.98
N ASP A 147 -3.27 26.37 13.98
CA ASP A 147 -3.74 27.76 14.02
C ASP A 147 -5.28 27.81 13.94
N PHE A 148 -5.92 27.39 15.04
CA PHE A 148 -7.37 27.37 15.23
C PHE A 148 -7.72 28.06 16.54
N GLU A 149 -8.85 28.76 16.55
CA GLU A 149 -9.30 29.52 17.72
C GLU A 149 -9.35 28.65 18.98
N GLN A 150 -10.05 27.51 18.91
CA GLN A 150 -10.20 26.58 20.04
C GLN A 150 -8.85 26.10 20.60
N TYR A 151 -7.84 25.93 19.74
CA TYR A 151 -6.51 25.53 20.17
C TYR A 151 -5.81 26.67 20.91
N HIS A 152 -5.80 27.89 20.35
CA HIS A 152 -5.17 29.04 20.99
C HIS A 152 -5.84 29.43 22.30
N GLN A 153 -7.17 29.36 22.38
CA GLN A 153 -7.91 29.60 23.63
C GLN A 153 -7.55 28.57 24.70
N ARG A 154 -7.50 27.27 24.35
CA ARG A 154 -7.15 26.20 25.29
C ARG A 154 -5.75 26.37 25.90
N PHE A 155 -4.80 26.89 25.13
CA PHE A 155 -3.40 27.08 25.56
C PHE A 155 -3.06 28.54 25.93
N ASN A 156 -4.06 29.43 25.99
CA ASN A 156 -3.93 30.83 26.36
C ASN A 156 -2.87 31.60 25.54
N HIS A 157 -2.83 31.39 24.22
CA HIS A 157 -1.95 32.13 23.32
C HIS A 157 -2.53 33.52 23.03
N THR A 158 -1.97 34.58 23.62
CA THR A 158 -2.48 35.95 23.54
C THR A 158 -2.16 36.67 22.22
N GLU A 159 -1.09 36.25 21.53
CA GLU A 159 -0.63 36.90 20.28
C GLU A 159 -1.26 36.29 19.01
N ALA A 160 -2.07 35.24 19.16
CA ALA A 160 -2.60 34.50 18.02
C ALA A 160 -3.77 35.21 17.37
N LEU A 161 -3.77 35.29 16.03
CA LEU A 161 -4.92 35.78 15.28
C LEU A 161 -6.00 34.69 15.22
N LEU A 162 -7.08 34.85 15.97
CA LEU A 162 -8.15 33.86 16.08
C LEU A 162 -9.11 33.84 14.87
N THR A 163 -9.09 34.89 14.05
CA THR A 163 -10.01 35.07 12.92
C THR A 163 -9.30 34.98 11.57
N CYS A 164 -10.03 34.50 10.57
CA CYS A 164 -9.62 34.50 9.18
C CYS A 164 -9.75 35.91 8.58
N SER A 165 -9.11 36.19 7.44
CA SER A 165 -9.32 37.46 6.71
C SER A 165 -10.75 37.64 6.16
N CYS A 166 -11.61 36.62 6.28
CA CYS A 166 -13.04 36.77 6.07
C CYS A 166 -13.80 37.22 7.32
N GLY A 167 -13.15 37.39 8.47
CA GLY A 167 -13.77 37.87 9.71
C GLY A 167 -14.41 36.78 10.58
N GLU A 168 -14.44 35.53 10.12
CA GLU A 168 -14.95 34.39 10.89
C GLU A 168 -13.84 33.75 11.73
N ALA A 169 -14.21 33.04 12.79
CA ALA A 169 -13.28 32.27 13.62
C ALA A 169 -12.56 31.19 12.80
N LYS A 170 -11.28 30.94 13.14
CA LYS A 170 -10.49 29.86 12.56
C LYS A 170 -10.91 28.51 13.15
N GLU A 171 -11.98 27.95 12.60
CA GLU A 171 -12.39 26.57 12.87
C GLU A 171 -11.70 25.56 11.94
N VAL A 172 -11.74 24.28 12.29
CA VAL A 172 -10.97 23.27 11.54
C VAL A 172 -11.56 22.98 10.16
N ASP A 173 -12.87 23.09 10.02
CA ASP A 173 -13.61 22.97 8.76
C ASP A 173 -13.75 24.32 8.03
N HIS A 174 -13.29 25.43 8.62
CA HIS A 174 -13.42 26.76 8.07
C HIS A 174 -12.90 26.89 6.62
N LEU A 175 -11.94 26.06 6.19
CA LEU A 175 -11.48 26.06 4.80
C LEU A 175 -12.61 25.85 3.78
N VAL A 176 -13.63 25.05 4.10
CA VAL A 176 -14.80 24.83 3.22
C VAL A 176 -15.96 25.78 3.54
N TYR A 177 -16.02 26.35 4.74
CA TYR A 177 -17.06 27.30 5.14
C TYR A 177 -16.69 28.76 4.88
N CYS A 178 -15.42 29.05 4.58
CA CYS A 178 -14.96 30.40 4.33
C CYS A 178 -15.65 31.01 3.09
N ARG A 179 -16.29 32.17 3.26
CA ARG A 179 -16.95 32.87 2.13
C ARG A 179 -16.01 33.11 0.95
N LYS A 180 -14.71 33.36 1.20
CA LYS A 180 -13.70 33.60 0.15
C LYS A 180 -13.37 32.33 -0.65
N THR A 181 -13.49 31.13 -0.06
CA THR A 181 -13.31 29.86 -0.79
C THR A 181 -14.60 29.44 -1.49
N LEU A 182 -15.76 29.71 -0.88
CA LEU A 182 -17.08 29.40 -1.41
C LEU A 182 -17.39 30.13 -2.73
N VAL A 183 -16.83 31.33 -2.96
CA VAL A 183 -16.95 32.02 -4.27
C VAL A 183 -16.43 31.15 -5.43
N ARG A 184 -15.45 30.27 -5.16
CA ARG A 184 -14.87 29.36 -6.16
C ARG A 184 -15.34 27.91 -6.01
N ARG A 185 -16.46 27.68 -5.30
CA ARG A 185 -16.92 26.32 -4.97
C ARG A 185 -17.11 25.43 -6.19
N GLN A 186 -17.59 25.99 -7.30
CA GLN A 186 -17.75 25.23 -8.56
C GLN A 186 -16.43 24.69 -9.14
N GLN A 187 -15.29 25.29 -8.77
CA GLN A 187 -13.96 24.89 -9.23
C GLN A 187 -13.27 23.91 -8.26
N TRP A 188 -13.89 23.58 -7.14
CA TRP A 188 -13.33 22.64 -6.18
C TRP A 188 -13.27 21.22 -6.79
N PRO A 189 -12.23 20.43 -6.46
CA PRO A 189 -12.04 19.11 -7.05
C PRO A 189 -13.15 18.12 -6.64
N ILE A 190 -13.42 17.14 -7.49
CA ILE A 190 -14.15 15.93 -7.09
C ILE A 190 -13.21 15.10 -6.22
N LEU A 191 -13.71 14.65 -5.06
CA LEU A 191 -12.91 13.93 -4.07
C LEU A 191 -13.15 12.43 -4.15
N HIS A 192 -12.09 11.67 -3.95
CA HIS A 192 -12.09 10.21 -3.94
C HIS A 192 -11.54 9.68 -2.61
N PRO A 193 -12.34 9.71 -1.53
CA PRO A 193 -11.89 9.31 -0.20
C PRO A 193 -11.56 7.81 -0.13
N SER A 194 -10.65 7.43 0.75
CA SER A 194 -10.13 6.06 0.92
C SER A 194 -11.13 5.01 1.46
N SER A 195 -12.41 5.38 1.65
CA SER A 195 -13.50 4.55 2.17
C SER A 195 -14.58 4.43 1.07
N PRO A 196 -15.31 3.28 0.93
CA PRO A 196 -16.16 3.00 -0.23
C PRO A 196 -17.42 3.89 -0.24
N SER A 197 -17.21 5.14 -0.59
CA SER A 197 -18.24 6.15 -0.77
C SER A 197 -18.13 6.70 -2.17
N GLU A 198 -19.28 7.03 -2.75
CA GLU A 198 -19.38 7.68 -4.05
C GLU A 198 -18.48 8.93 -4.09
N PRO A 199 -17.91 9.26 -5.28
CA PRO A 199 -17.16 10.49 -5.46
C PRO A 199 -17.91 11.69 -4.90
N ILE A 200 -17.21 12.52 -4.13
CA ILE A 200 -17.84 13.67 -3.48
C ILE A 200 -17.61 14.89 -4.36
N GLY A 201 -18.67 15.32 -5.05
CA GLY A 201 -18.68 16.54 -5.83
C GLY A 201 -18.76 17.80 -4.96
N PRO A 202 -18.39 18.97 -5.51
CA PRO A 202 -18.27 20.20 -4.74
C PRO A 202 -19.61 20.81 -4.31
N MET A 203 -20.71 20.46 -4.99
CA MET A 203 -22.05 21.00 -4.72
C MET A 203 -22.83 20.23 -3.64
N GLY A 204 -22.26 19.15 -3.07
CA GLY A 204 -22.88 18.38 -1.98
C GLY A 204 -22.78 19.08 -0.61
N SER A 205 -23.18 18.40 0.47
CA SER A 205 -23.02 18.92 1.84
C SER A 205 -21.56 19.33 2.13
N LEU A 206 -21.37 20.52 2.71
CA LEU A 206 -20.03 21.03 3.09
C LEU A 206 -19.37 20.15 4.15
N GLU A 207 -20.14 19.62 5.09
CA GLU A 207 -19.64 18.69 6.11
C GLU A 207 -19.09 17.41 5.46
N ARG A 208 -19.87 16.81 4.54
CA ARG A 208 -19.44 15.64 3.78
C ARG A 208 -18.22 15.96 2.92
N TYR A 209 -18.20 17.12 2.27
CA TYR A 209 -17.09 17.57 1.45
C TYR A 209 -15.82 17.74 2.28
N PHE A 210 -15.90 18.40 3.44
CA PHE A 210 -14.77 18.57 4.34
C PHE A 210 -14.19 17.23 4.80
N LYS A 211 -15.03 16.28 5.23
CA LYS A 211 -14.59 14.94 5.62
C LYS A 211 -13.89 14.20 4.48
N GLY A 212 -14.44 14.29 3.26
CA GLY A 212 -13.79 13.76 2.05
C GLY A 212 -12.45 14.44 1.78
N LEU A 213 -12.40 15.76 1.94
CA LEU A 213 -11.25 16.59 1.58
C LEU A 213 -10.03 16.26 2.44
N ILE A 214 -10.23 16.04 3.74
CA ILE A 214 -9.13 15.68 4.66
C ILE A 214 -8.76 14.19 4.61
N THR A 215 -9.52 13.36 3.89
CA THR A 215 -9.20 11.93 3.69
C THR A 215 -8.63 11.65 2.30
N ASP A 216 -8.85 12.52 1.33
CA ASP A 216 -8.25 12.50 -0.01
C ASP A 216 -7.08 13.50 -0.11
N HIS A 217 -5.85 13.00 0.00
CA HIS A 217 -4.65 13.83 -0.03
C HIS A 217 -4.41 14.53 -1.39
N LYS A 218 -4.88 13.95 -2.50
CA LYS A 218 -4.78 14.57 -3.83
C LYS A 218 -5.82 15.67 -3.98
N GLY A 219 -7.06 15.37 -3.56
CA GLY A 219 -8.15 16.34 -3.50
C GLY A 219 -7.79 17.54 -2.61
N PHE A 220 -7.19 17.31 -1.45
CA PHE A 220 -6.70 18.37 -0.55
C PHE A 220 -5.69 19.30 -1.24
N GLN A 221 -4.70 18.73 -1.92
CA GLN A 221 -3.71 19.51 -2.67
C GLN A 221 -4.37 20.32 -3.79
N ALA A 222 -5.27 19.71 -4.57
CA ALA A 222 -5.97 20.40 -5.66
C ALA A 222 -6.84 21.54 -5.14
N PHE A 223 -7.58 21.32 -4.05
CA PHE A 223 -8.38 22.35 -3.39
C PHE A 223 -7.54 23.55 -2.96
N LEU A 224 -6.36 23.31 -2.35
CA LEU A 224 -5.47 24.41 -1.94
C LEU A 224 -4.89 25.17 -3.13
N ARG A 225 -4.66 24.52 -4.28
CA ARG A 225 -4.23 25.21 -5.51
C ARG A 225 -5.33 26.13 -6.05
N VAL A 226 -6.58 25.68 -6.05
CA VAL A 226 -7.73 26.46 -6.54
C VAL A 226 -8.04 27.66 -5.63
N THR A 227 -8.03 27.43 -4.32
CA THR A 227 -8.45 28.42 -3.33
C THR A 227 -7.31 29.32 -2.86
N GLY A 228 -6.07 28.83 -2.84
CA GLY A 228 -4.95 29.50 -2.21
C GLY A 228 -5.16 29.73 -0.70
N PHE A 229 -5.98 28.90 -0.03
CA PHE A 229 -6.52 29.21 1.30
C PHE A 229 -5.44 29.60 2.32
N PHE A 230 -4.47 28.74 2.59
CA PHE A 230 -3.41 28.99 3.58
C PHE A 230 -2.31 29.97 3.12
N GLN A 231 -2.38 30.48 1.89
CA GLN A 231 -1.40 31.43 1.34
C GLN A 231 -1.97 32.84 1.18
N LYS A 232 -3.25 32.96 0.81
CA LYS A 232 -3.89 34.22 0.40
C LYS A 232 -5.10 34.60 1.25
N ILE A 233 -5.77 33.62 1.87
CA ILE A 233 -7.04 33.83 2.56
C ILE A 233 -6.84 33.79 4.07
N CYS A 234 -6.24 32.71 4.58
CA CYS A 234 -6.03 32.49 6.00
C CYS A 234 -4.59 32.01 6.21
N PRO A 235 -3.58 32.88 5.97
CA PRO A 235 -2.21 32.54 6.31
C PRO A 235 -2.05 32.45 7.83
N ARG A 236 -1.02 31.71 8.24
CA ARG A 236 -0.64 31.61 9.65
C ARG A 236 -0.07 32.94 10.13
N TYR A 237 -0.50 33.37 11.31
CA TYR A 237 0.07 34.48 12.05
C TYR A 237 0.38 34.02 13.45
#